data_AF-A0A3Q0D7P5-F1
#
_entry.id   AF-A0A3Q0D7P5-F1
#
_cell.length_a   1.000
_cell.length_b   1.000
_cell.length_c   1.000
_cell.angle_alpha   90.00
_cell.angle_beta   90.00
_cell.angle_gamma   90.00
#
_symmetry.space_group_name_H-M   'P 1'
#
loop_
_entity.id
_entity.type
_entity.pdbx_description
1 polymer ?
#
loop_
_entity_poly.entity_id
_entity_poly.type
_entity_poly.pdbx_seq_one_letter_code
_entity_poly.pdbx_strand_id
1 'polypeptide(L)'
;MAARVLLARGGLLRPAAPGSFLPGLRTVTSSSHRPREDSWLKSLFVRKVDPRKDAHSNLLAKKETSSLYKLQFHNVKPECLDAYNKICQEVLPKIHEGKQYPCTLVGTWNTWYGEQDQAVHLWRYEGGYPALTEVMNKLKENQEFVNFRKARSDMLLSRRNQLLLEFSFWNEPVPRSGPNIYELRSYQLRPGTMIEWGNYWAWCLWRSEDNLLELPLLLPCGSQG
;
A
#
# COMPACT_ATOMS: atom_id res chain seq x y z
N MET A 1 0.29 -10.95 -37.91
CA MET A 1 1.46 -10.90 -38.82
C MET A 1 2.73 -10.83 -37.98
N ALA A 2 3.72 -11.65 -38.36
CA ALA A 2 5.14 -11.63 -38.00
C ALA A 2 5.57 -11.71 -36.52
N ALA A 3 5.91 -12.94 -36.11
CA ALA A 3 6.86 -13.25 -35.04
C ALA A 3 8.31 -12.97 -35.47
N ARG A 4 9.21 -12.71 -34.51
CA ARG A 4 10.65 -12.88 -34.73
C ARG A 4 11.35 -13.35 -33.46
N VAL A 5 12.20 -14.33 -33.66
CA VAL A 5 12.85 -15.22 -32.70
C VAL A 5 14.37 -15.16 -32.93
N LEU A 6 15.12 -15.39 -31.84
CA LEU A 6 16.55 -15.76 -31.70
C LEU A 6 17.67 -14.75 -32.00
N LEU A 7 18.63 -14.65 -31.06
CA LEU A 7 19.94 -15.29 -31.23
C LEU A 7 20.77 -15.33 -29.94
N ALA A 8 21.19 -16.53 -29.56
CA ALA A 8 22.25 -16.84 -28.62
C ALA A 8 23.62 -16.82 -29.32
N ARG A 9 24.70 -16.54 -28.58
CA ARG A 9 26.09 -16.78 -29.00
C ARG A 9 26.89 -17.36 -27.82
N GLY A 10 27.33 -18.62 -27.95
CA GLY A 10 28.57 -19.12 -27.32
C GLY A 10 29.79 -18.60 -28.11
N GLY A 11 31.05 -18.80 -27.76
CA GLY A 11 31.77 -19.59 -26.76
C GLY A 11 33.28 -19.51 -27.11
N LEU A 12 34.13 -20.18 -26.33
CA LEU A 12 35.61 -20.34 -26.41
C LEU A 12 36.44 -19.18 -25.81
N LEU A 13 37.42 -19.43 -24.92
CA LEU A 13 38.71 -20.09 -25.18
C LEU A 13 39.28 -20.90 -23.97
N ARG A 14 39.58 -22.19 -24.25
CA ARG A 14 40.78 -23.05 -24.02
C ARG A 14 41.89 -22.77 -22.93
N PRO A 15 42.74 -23.79 -22.59
CA PRO A 15 43.07 -24.22 -21.22
C PRO A 15 44.59 -24.22 -20.87
N ALA A 16 44.96 -24.59 -19.63
CA ALA A 16 46.25 -25.22 -19.30
C ALA A 16 46.15 -26.05 -18.00
N ALA A 17 46.83 -27.21 -18.00
CA ALA A 17 46.79 -28.27 -16.98
C ALA A 17 48.10 -28.28 -16.12
N PRO A 18 48.53 -29.40 -15.50
CA PRO A 18 48.39 -29.69 -14.07
C PRO A 18 49.74 -29.82 -13.32
N GLY A 19 49.71 -29.75 -11.99
CA GLY A 19 50.87 -30.07 -11.14
C GLY A 19 50.43 -30.75 -9.84
N SER A 20 50.79 -32.02 -9.70
CA SER A 20 50.61 -32.88 -8.52
C SER A 20 51.94 -33.10 -7.78
N PHE A 21 51.88 -33.83 -6.64
CA PHE A 21 52.96 -34.35 -5.77
C PHE A 21 53.39 -33.41 -4.62
N LEU A 22 53.41 -33.75 -3.32
CA LEU A 22 53.19 -34.96 -2.48
C LEU A 22 52.94 -34.50 -1.01
N PRO A 23 52.48 -35.37 -0.08
CA PRO A 23 52.04 -34.99 1.25
C PRO A 23 53.20 -34.96 2.26
N GLY A 24 53.36 -33.82 2.95
CA GLY A 24 54.26 -33.69 4.11
C GLY A 24 53.50 -33.92 5.42
N LEU A 25 53.84 -35.00 6.11
CA LEU A 25 53.37 -35.31 7.46
C LEU A 25 54.26 -34.61 8.52
N ARG A 26 53.69 -34.39 9.72
CA ARG A 26 54.30 -33.93 11.01
C ARG A 26 54.27 -32.40 11.19
N THR A 27 53.74 -31.80 12.24
CA THR A 27 53.62 -32.24 13.65
C THR A 27 52.51 -31.41 14.33
N VAL A 28 51.61 -32.03 15.07
CA VAL A 28 50.68 -31.34 15.98
C VAL A 28 51.39 -31.09 17.30
N THR A 29 51.75 -29.84 17.57
CA THR A 29 52.19 -29.38 18.88
C THR A 29 50.97 -29.13 19.77
N SER A 30 50.79 -29.97 20.79
CA SER A 30 49.84 -29.76 21.89
C SER A 30 50.37 -28.67 22.81
N SER A 31 49.81 -27.46 22.75
CA SER A 31 49.96 -26.48 23.83
C SER A 31 48.80 -26.65 24.83
N SER A 32 49.15 -27.14 26.02
CA SER A 32 48.26 -27.08 27.18
C SER A 32 48.26 -25.64 27.69
N HIS A 33 47.21 -24.86 27.44
CA HIS A 33 46.82 -23.75 28.31
C HIS A 33 45.35 -23.33 28.16
N ARG A 34 44.59 -23.65 29.22
CA ARG A 34 43.36 -23.03 29.75
C ARG A 34 42.06 -23.15 28.92
N PRO A 35 40.93 -23.53 29.53
CA PRO A 35 39.64 -23.51 28.85
C PRO A 35 39.22 -22.05 28.69
N ARG A 36 39.20 -21.56 27.45
CA ARG A 36 38.68 -20.24 27.13
C ARG A 36 37.25 -20.40 26.64
N GLU A 37 36.31 -20.32 27.58
CA GLU A 37 34.87 -20.22 27.31
C GLU A 37 34.51 -18.83 26.74
N ASP A 38 34.99 -18.49 25.54
CA ASP A 38 34.67 -17.20 24.90
C ASP A 38 34.30 -17.36 23.42
N SER A 39 33.28 -18.16 23.08
CA SER A 39 32.76 -18.17 21.70
C SER A 39 31.29 -18.53 21.48
N TRP A 40 30.54 -18.89 22.53
CA TRP A 40 29.09 -19.10 22.39
C TRP A 40 28.29 -17.83 22.68
N LEU A 41 28.70 -17.05 23.68
CA LEU A 41 28.03 -15.79 24.04
C LEU A 41 28.19 -14.68 23.00
N LYS A 42 29.18 -14.79 22.10
CA LYS A 42 29.37 -13.81 21.02
C LYS A 42 28.35 -13.96 19.88
N SER A 43 27.72 -15.12 19.75
CA SER A 43 26.62 -15.38 18.81
C SER A 43 25.26 -14.87 19.32
N LEU A 44 25.15 -14.51 20.61
CA LEU A 44 23.95 -13.91 21.19
C LEU A 44 23.95 -12.38 21.13
N PHE A 45 25.07 -11.76 20.73
CA PHE A 45 25.04 -10.39 20.26
C PHE A 45 24.49 -10.38 18.85
N VAL A 46 23.16 -10.50 18.77
CA VAL A 46 22.35 -9.90 17.71
C VAL A 46 23.03 -8.58 17.35
N ARG A 47 23.51 -8.45 16.11
CA ARG A 47 23.93 -7.15 15.57
C ARG A 47 22.87 -6.17 16.05
N LYS A 48 23.23 -5.20 16.89
CA LYS A 48 22.33 -4.11 17.27
C LYS A 48 21.99 -3.39 15.98
N VAL A 49 20.96 -3.91 15.31
CA VAL A 49 20.22 -3.18 14.29
C VAL A 49 19.59 -2.07 15.09
N ASP A 50 19.99 -0.84 14.82
CA ASP A 50 19.36 0.31 15.44
C ASP A 50 17.84 0.12 15.34
N PRO A 51 17.09 0.28 16.44
CA PRO A 51 15.64 0.13 16.41
C PRO A 51 15.14 1.02 15.29
N ARG A 52 14.55 0.41 14.25
CA ARG A 52 14.01 1.14 13.11
C ARG A 52 12.92 2.07 13.66
N LYS A 53 13.18 3.37 13.64
CA LYS A 53 12.25 4.39 14.16
C LYS A 53 11.09 4.70 13.21
N ASP A 54 11.17 4.20 11.98
CA ASP A 54 10.13 4.42 10.97
C ASP A 54 9.07 3.32 10.99
N ALA A 55 7.81 3.72 10.94
CA ALA A 55 6.70 2.80 10.76
C ALA A 55 6.92 1.96 9.48
N HIS A 56 6.67 0.65 9.57
CA HIS A 56 6.85 -0.29 8.45
C HIS A 56 6.03 0.09 7.20
N SER A 57 4.94 0.84 7.39
CA SER A 57 4.15 1.45 6.34
C SER A 57 4.93 2.46 5.50
N ASN A 58 5.80 3.27 6.10
CA ASN A 58 6.56 4.31 5.40
C ASN A 58 7.67 3.73 4.51
N LEU A 59 8.13 2.52 4.80
CA LEU A 59 9.11 1.81 3.96
C LEU A 59 8.47 1.33 2.65
N LEU A 60 7.23 0.87 2.73
CA LEU A 60 6.49 0.30 1.62
C LEU A 60 5.71 1.36 0.82
N ALA A 61 5.42 2.49 1.45
CA ALA A 61 4.67 3.56 0.83
C ALA A 61 5.48 4.36 -0.20
N LYS A 62 4.80 4.88 -1.21
CA LYS A 62 5.39 5.82 -2.18
C LYS A 62 5.74 7.14 -1.49
N LYS A 63 7.03 7.32 -1.15
CA LYS A 63 7.50 8.54 -0.44
C LYS A 63 7.47 9.79 -1.31
N GLU A 64 7.57 9.63 -2.63
CA GLU A 64 7.70 10.73 -3.59
C GLU A 64 6.44 11.61 -3.66
N THR A 65 5.25 11.00 -3.59
CA THR A 65 3.96 11.68 -3.66
C THR A 65 3.41 12.01 -2.28
N SER A 66 3.84 11.29 -1.22
CA SER A 66 3.33 11.39 0.15
C SER A 66 1.80 11.47 0.21
N SER A 67 1.12 10.72 -0.67
CA SER A 67 -0.33 10.78 -0.79
C SER A 67 -0.98 9.90 0.27
N LEU A 68 -1.89 10.50 1.04
CA LEU A 68 -2.71 9.77 2.00
C LEU A 68 -4.08 9.53 1.40
N TYR A 69 -4.52 8.28 1.39
CA TYR A 69 -5.85 7.92 0.94
C TYR A 69 -6.79 7.74 2.12
N LYS A 70 -8.05 8.09 1.91
CA LYS A 70 -9.13 7.87 2.87
C LYS A 70 -10.27 7.15 2.16
N LEU A 71 -10.56 5.95 2.63
CA LEU A 71 -11.70 5.16 2.18
C LEU A 71 -12.83 5.29 3.20
N GLN A 72 -13.96 5.82 2.75
CA GLN A 72 -15.14 6.05 3.58
C GLN A 72 -16.23 5.08 3.19
N PHE A 73 -16.79 4.40 4.17
CA PHE A 73 -17.92 3.50 4.05
C PHE A 73 -19.09 4.12 4.79
N HIS A 74 -20.19 4.32 4.08
CA HIS A 74 -21.41 4.88 4.61
C HIS A 74 -22.54 3.88 4.37
N ASN A 75 -23.05 3.29 5.45
CA ASN A 75 -24.25 2.47 5.37
C ASN A 75 -25.43 3.42 5.43
N VAL A 76 -26.19 3.47 4.34
CA VAL A 76 -27.34 4.36 4.16
C VAL A 76 -28.60 3.59 4.53
N LYS A 77 -29.61 4.31 5.00
CA LYS A 77 -30.96 3.75 5.12
C LYS A 77 -31.46 3.37 3.70
N PRO A 78 -31.98 2.16 3.48
CA PRO A 78 -32.38 1.69 2.15
C PRO A 78 -33.33 2.66 1.44
N GLU A 79 -34.29 3.23 2.16
CA GLU A 79 -35.27 4.18 1.63
C GLU A 79 -34.69 5.55 1.25
N CYS A 80 -33.45 5.86 1.66
CA CYS A 80 -32.79 7.14 1.45
C CYS A 80 -31.63 7.07 0.45
N LEU A 81 -31.32 5.91 -0.13
CA LEU A 81 -30.12 5.72 -0.96
C LEU A 81 -30.08 6.69 -2.16
N ASP A 82 -31.21 6.88 -2.84
CA ASP A 82 -31.30 7.80 -3.99
C ASP A 82 -31.11 9.26 -3.57
N ALA A 83 -31.72 9.67 -2.45
CA ALA A 83 -31.58 11.02 -1.92
C ALA A 83 -30.13 11.27 -1.47
N TYR A 84 -29.50 10.29 -0.83
CA TYR A 84 -28.10 10.30 -0.45
C TYR A 84 -27.17 10.46 -1.67
N ASN A 85 -27.43 9.71 -2.74
CA ASN A 85 -26.63 9.77 -3.95
C ASN A 85 -26.71 11.15 -4.62
N LYS A 86 -27.90 11.75 -4.68
CA LYS A 86 -28.10 13.11 -5.23
C LYS A 86 -27.29 14.16 -4.48
N ILE A 87 -27.39 14.21 -3.15
CA ILE A 87 -26.63 15.20 -2.37
C ILE A 87 -25.12 14.99 -2.49
N CYS A 88 -24.65 13.75 -2.65
CA CYS A 88 -23.24 13.46 -2.83
C CYS A 88 -22.75 13.88 -4.22
N GLN A 89 -23.54 13.65 -5.27
CA GLN A 89 -23.24 14.08 -6.63
C GLN A 89 -23.16 15.61 -6.74
N GLU A 90 -23.96 16.34 -5.95
CA GLU A 90 -23.93 17.80 -5.95
C GLU A 90 -22.73 18.38 -5.17
N VAL A 91 -22.43 17.84 -3.98
CA VAL A 91 -21.48 18.47 -3.05
C VAL A 91 -20.05 17.95 -3.20
N LEU A 92 -19.85 16.64 -3.44
CA LEU A 92 -18.50 16.07 -3.46
C LEU A 92 -17.63 16.60 -4.61
N PRO A 93 -18.15 16.77 -5.85
CA PRO A 93 -17.37 17.36 -6.94
C PRO A 93 -16.96 18.80 -6.66
N LYS A 94 -17.81 19.62 -6.03
CA LYS A 94 -17.46 21.00 -5.65
C LYS A 94 -16.26 21.06 -4.71
N ILE A 95 -16.16 20.10 -3.78
CA ILE A 95 -15.00 19.99 -2.88
C ILE A 95 -13.76 19.59 -3.68
N HIS A 96 -13.90 18.63 -4.60
CA HIS A 96 -12.80 18.15 -5.44
C HIS A 96 -12.25 19.25 -6.37
N GLU A 97 -13.11 20.05 -6.99
CA GLU A 97 -12.73 21.15 -7.89
C GLU A 97 -12.17 22.36 -7.14
N GLY A 98 -12.47 22.47 -5.84
CA GLY A 98 -12.01 23.56 -4.99
C GLY A 98 -10.50 23.53 -4.78
N LYS A 99 -9.75 24.34 -5.55
CA LYS A 99 -8.28 24.50 -5.44
C LYS A 99 -7.76 24.81 -4.02
N GLN A 100 -8.63 25.31 -3.14
CA GLN A 100 -8.31 25.58 -1.73
C GLN A 100 -8.13 24.31 -0.88
N TYR A 101 -8.60 23.17 -1.38
CA TYR A 101 -8.51 21.87 -0.74
C TYR A 101 -7.46 21.03 -1.47
N PRO A 102 -6.33 20.67 -0.83
CA PRO A 102 -5.37 19.71 -1.38
C PRO A 102 -5.92 18.26 -1.32
N CYS A 103 -7.11 18.03 -1.90
CA CYS A 103 -7.72 16.73 -1.98
C CYS A 103 -8.36 16.44 -3.35
N THR A 104 -8.30 15.18 -3.74
CA THR A 104 -8.84 14.66 -4.99
C THR A 104 -9.87 13.58 -4.69
N LEU A 105 -11.06 13.69 -5.28
CA LEU A 105 -12.05 12.62 -5.24
C LEU A 105 -11.68 11.58 -6.30
N VAL A 106 -11.18 10.42 -5.88
CA VAL A 106 -10.76 9.35 -6.80
C VAL A 106 -11.99 8.62 -7.34
N GLY A 107 -13.00 8.42 -6.51
CA GLY A 107 -14.24 7.80 -6.94
C GLY A 107 -15.28 7.65 -5.85
N THR A 108 -16.50 7.38 -6.30
CA THR A 108 -17.68 7.10 -5.48
C THR A 108 -18.42 5.93 -6.10
N TRP A 109 -18.74 4.93 -5.28
CA TRP A 109 -19.37 3.69 -5.70
C TRP A 109 -20.48 3.29 -4.74
N ASN A 110 -21.47 2.56 -5.25
CA ASN A 110 -22.44 1.85 -4.44
C ASN A 110 -22.10 0.36 -4.45
N THR A 111 -22.27 -0.31 -3.32
CA THR A 111 -22.03 -1.74 -3.18
C THR A 111 -23.24 -2.52 -3.70
N TRP A 112 -23.03 -3.34 -4.74
CA TRP A 112 -24.07 -4.20 -5.32
C TRP A 112 -24.09 -5.59 -4.67
N TYR A 113 -22.91 -6.17 -4.47
CA TYR A 113 -22.72 -7.49 -3.88
C TYR A 113 -22.00 -7.35 -2.54
N GLY A 114 -22.56 -7.96 -1.49
CA GLY A 114 -22.07 -7.85 -0.12
C GLY A 114 -23.02 -7.04 0.76
N GLU A 115 -22.50 -6.03 1.43
CA GLU A 115 -23.28 -5.12 2.29
C GLU A 115 -24.06 -4.14 1.40
N GLN A 116 -25.31 -4.46 1.10
CA GLN A 116 -26.21 -3.62 0.29
C GLN A 116 -26.52 -2.28 0.99
N ASP A 117 -26.97 -1.30 0.22
CA ASP A 117 -27.23 0.07 0.68
C ASP A 117 -26.00 0.78 1.28
N GLN A 118 -24.80 0.34 0.89
CA GLN A 118 -23.54 0.95 1.27
C GLN A 118 -22.97 1.80 0.13
N ALA A 119 -22.60 3.03 0.44
CA ALA A 119 -21.82 3.90 -0.43
C ALA A 119 -20.35 3.94 0.02
N VAL A 120 -19.44 3.84 -0.93
CA VAL A 120 -17.99 3.86 -0.73
C VAL A 120 -17.39 5.06 -1.45
N HIS A 121 -16.61 5.87 -0.74
CA HIS A 121 -15.93 7.04 -1.31
C HIS A 121 -14.44 6.94 -1.06
N LEU A 122 -13.63 7.16 -2.10
CA LEU A 122 -12.17 7.20 -2.01
C LEU A 122 -11.67 8.62 -2.26
N TRP A 123 -10.98 9.16 -1.26
CA TRP A 123 -10.33 10.46 -1.32
C TRP A 123 -8.81 10.31 -1.27
N ARG A 124 -8.11 11.12 -2.04
CA ARG A 124 -6.66 11.30 -1.97
C ARG A 124 -6.36 12.67 -1.38
N TYR A 125 -5.39 12.74 -0.49
CA TYR A 125 -4.87 13.98 0.09
C TYR A 125 -3.39 14.10 -0.25
N GLU A 126 -3.05 15.13 -1.02
CA GLU A 126 -1.68 15.39 -1.47
C GLU A 126 -0.93 16.15 -0.37
N GLY A 127 0.17 15.59 0.12
CA GLY A 127 0.86 16.11 1.32
C GLY A 127 0.48 15.41 2.62
N GLY A 128 -0.21 14.27 2.54
CA GLY A 128 -0.32 13.32 3.65
C GLY A 128 -1.28 13.76 4.78
N TYR A 129 -0.91 13.42 6.03
CA TYR A 129 -1.70 13.75 7.22
C TYR A 129 -1.91 15.26 7.46
N PRO A 130 -0.90 16.14 7.25
CA PRO A 130 -1.11 17.58 7.35
C PRO A 130 -2.20 18.10 6.39
N ALA A 131 -2.16 17.68 5.13
CA ALA A 131 -3.14 18.06 4.12
C ALA A 131 -4.56 17.60 4.49
N LEU A 132 -4.70 16.37 4.99
CA LEU A 132 -5.98 15.88 5.52
C LEU A 132 -6.50 16.77 6.65
N THR A 133 -5.63 17.15 7.59
CA THR A 133 -6.02 17.98 8.74
C THR A 133 -6.44 19.38 8.31
N GLU A 134 -5.69 19.98 7.39
CA GLU A 134 -5.99 21.29 6.81
C GLU A 134 -7.35 21.29 6.09
N VAL A 135 -7.59 20.32 5.19
CA VAL A 135 -8.86 20.17 4.49
C VAL A 135 -10.00 19.99 5.49
N MET A 136 -9.83 19.14 6.49
CA MET A 136 -10.86 18.89 7.50
C MET A 136 -11.19 20.13 8.33
N ASN A 137 -10.22 21.02 8.58
CA ASN A 137 -10.46 22.29 9.29
C ASN A 137 -11.19 23.29 8.39
N LYS A 138 -10.72 23.51 7.16
CA LYS A 138 -11.41 24.37 6.19
C LYS A 138 -12.84 23.91 5.89
N LEU A 139 -13.09 22.60 5.85
CA LEU A 139 -14.42 22.05 5.65
C LEU A 139 -15.36 22.28 6.86
N LYS A 140 -14.85 22.52 8.07
CA LYS A 140 -15.71 22.87 9.22
C LYS A 140 -16.27 24.29 9.11
N GLU A 141 -15.53 25.20 8.48
CA GLU A 141 -15.92 26.60 8.29
C GLU A 141 -16.90 26.77 7.11
N ASN A 142 -16.88 25.86 6.14
CA ASN A 142 -17.78 25.90 5.00
C ASN A 142 -19.22 25.51 5.38
N GLN A 143 -20.11 26.51 5.40
CA GLN A 143 -21.52 26.33 5.78
C GLN A 143 -22.28 25.36 4.87
N GLU A 144 -21.99 25.33 3.56
CA GLU A 144 -22.61 24.39 2.62
C GLU A 144 -22.26 22.95 3.00
N PHE A 145 -20.99 22.71 3.34
CA PHE A 145 -20.54 21.40 3.77
C PHE A 145 -21.09 21.00 5.14
N VAL A 146 -21.26 21.95 6.06
CA VAL A 146 -21.89 21.70 7.37
C VAL A 146 -23.35 21.26 7.18
N ASN A 147 -24.10 21.95 6.31
CA ASN A 147 -25.49 21.60 5.98
C ASN A 147 -25.57 20.22 5.30
N PHE A 148 -24.69 19.95 4.33
CA PHE A 148 -24.55 18.64 3.69
C PHE A 148 -24.26 17.54 4.72
N ARG A 149 -23.30 17.77 5.63
CA ARG A 149 -22.94 16.81 6.67
C ARG A 149 -24.13 16.49 7.58
N LYS A 150 -24.97 17.48 7.90
CA LYS A 150 -26.19 17.30 8.70
C LYS A 150 -27.22 16.47 7.94
N ALA A 151 -27.63 16.91 6.75
CA ALA A 151 -28.60 16.19 5.92
C ALA A 151 -28.17 14.75 5.63
N ARG A 152 -26.89 14.55 5.30
CA ARG A 152 -26.30 13.22 5.11
C ARG A 152 -26.41 12.37 6.38
N SER A 153 -26.14 12.92 7.56
CA SER A 153 -26.14 12.14 8.80
C SER A 153 -27.53 11.60 9.16
N ASP A 154 -28.60 12.30 8.80
CA ASP A 154 -29.98 11.85 9.04
C ASP A 154 -30.36 10.60 8.20
N MET A 155 -29.67 10.39 7.08
CA MET A 155 -29.88 9.28 6.15
C MET A 155 -28.96 8.07 6.42
N LEU A 156 -28.02 8.15 7.36
CA LEU A 156 -27.03 7.09 7.60
C LEU A 156 -27.39 6.22 8.80
N LEU A 157 -27.12 4.92 8.66
CA LEU A 157 -27.16 3.94 9.74
C LEU A 157 -25.82 3.88 10.47
N SER A 158 -24.73 3.78 9.70
CA SER A 158 -23.38 3.67 10.27
C SER A 158 -22.33 4.28 9.32
N ARG A 159 -21.14 4.55 9.87
CA ARG A 159 -20.01 5.10 9.11
C ARG A 159 -18.71 4.47 9.57
N ARG A 160 -17.83 4.17 8.61
CA ARG A 160 -16.46 3.70 8.86
C ARG A 160 -15.50 4.44 7.95
N ASN A 161 -14.37 4.91 8.48
CA ASN A 161 -13.31 5.53 7.70
C ASN A 161 -12.02 4.73 7.90
N GLN A 162 -11.29 4.51 6.82
CA GLN A 162 -9.94 3.93 6.84
C GLN A 162 -8.98 4.91 6.19
N LEU A 163 -7.83 5.12 6.84
CA LEU A 163 -6.70 5.83 6.25
C LEU A 163 -5.72 4.81 5.72
N LEU A 164 -5.24 5.06 4.50
CA LEU A 164 -4.52 4.10 3.69
C LEU A 164 -3.34 4.80 3.02
N LEU A 165 -2.22 4.10 2.92
CA LEU A 165 -1.06 4.53 2.14
C LEU A 165 -0.93 3.60 0.93
N GLU A 166 -0.55 4.18 -0.22
CA GLU A 166 -0.31 3.45 -1.45
C GLU A 166 1.06 2.75 -1.42
N PHE A 167 1.15 1.55 -1.97
CA PHE A 167 2.43 0.89 -2.19
C PHE A 167 3.26 1.62 -3.25
N SER A 168 4.58 1.61 -3.09
CA SER A 168 5.53 2.30 -3.99
C SER A 168 5.48 1.80 -5.44
N PHE A 169 5.19 0.52 -5.65
CA PHE A 169 5.13 -0.10 -6.97
C PHE A 169 3.82 0.14 -7.73
N TRP A 170 2.87 0.89 -7.15
CA TRP A 170 1.58 1.14 -7.76
C TRP A 170 1.53 2.41 -8.61
N ASN A 171 0.79 2.35 -9.72
CA ASN A 171 0.54 3.51 -10.57
C ASN A 171 -0.59 4.38 -10.01
N GLU A 172 -0.60 5.64 -10.41
CA GLU A 172 -1.69 6.55 -10.03
C GLU A 172 -3.03 6.07 -10.64
N PRO A 173 -4.13 6.06 -9.88
CA PRO A 173 -5.42 5.65 -10.43
C PRO A 173 -5.86 6.58 -11.56
N VAL A 174 -6.14 6.01 -12.73
CA VAL A 174 -6.67 6.74 -13.88
C VAL A 174 -8.19 6.52 -13.95
N PRO A 175 -9.01 7.59 -14.05
CA PRO A 175 -10.44 7.43 -14.20
C PRO A 175 -10.77 6.74 -15.53
N ARG A 176 -11.61 5.70 -15.47
CA ARG A 176 -12.13 5.00 -16.66
C ARG A 176 -13.47 5.58 -17.08
N SER A 177 -13.69 5.72 -18.38
CA SER A 177 -14.97 6.13 -18.94
C SER A 177 -16.00 5.00 -18.90
N GLY A 178 -17.28 5.34 -18.77
CA GLY A 178 -18.39 4.39 -18.82
C GLY A 178 -18.76 3.72 -17.47
N PRO A 179 -19.79 2.85 -17.48
CA PRO A 179 -20.24 2.11 -16.31
C PRO A 179 -19.25 0.99 -15.99
N ASN A 180 -18.30 1.30 -15.10
CA ASN A 180 -17.28 0.35 -14.66
C ASN A 180 -17.68 -0.29 -13.34
N ILE A 181 -17.60 -1.63 -13.27
CA ILE A 181 -17.73 -2.39 -12.04
C ILE A 181 -16.34 -2.60 -11.46
N TYR A 182 -16.21 -2.38 -10.14
CA TYR A 182 -14.97 -2.53 -9.41
C TYR A 182 -15.15 -3.54 -8.29
N GLU A 183 -14.08 -4.28 -7.99
CA GLU A 183 -14.03 -5.20 -6.87
C GLU A 183 -13.16 -4.60 -5.76
N LEU A 184 -13.73 -4.46 -4.57
CA LEU A 184 -12.98 -4.05 -3.38
C LEU A 184 -12.55 -5.29 -2.60
N ARG A 185 -11.24 -5.55 -2.55
CA ARG A 185 -10.67 -6.68 -1.81
C ARG A 185 -9.97 -6.22 -0.54
N SER A 186 -10.16 -6.97 0.54
CA SER A 186 -9.47 -6.75 1.82
C SER A 186 -8.77 -8.03 2.24
N TYR A 187 -7.48 -7.95 2.52
CA TYR A 187 -6.66 -9.10 2.93
C TYR A 187 -6.21 -8.95 4.38
N GLN A 188 -6.41 -10.00 5.17
CA GLN A 188 -5.83 -10.11 6.50
C GLN A 188 -4.54 -10.91 6.41
N LEU A 189 -3.42 -10.27 6.76
CA LEU A 189 -2.09 -10.88 6.66
C LEU A 189 -1.58 -11.29 8.03
N ARG A 190 -0.73 -12.31 8.06
CA ARG A 190 0.01 -12.67 9.27
C ARG A 190 1.03 -11.57 9.58
N PRO A 191 1.26 -11.22 10.85
CA PRO A 191 2.30 -10.26 11.21
C PRO A 191 3.65 -10.63 10.59
N GLY A 192 4.33 -9.67 9.97
CA GLY A 192 5.63 -9.86 9.31
C GLY A 192 5.57 -10.27 7.84
N THR A 193 4.43 -10.66 7.27
CA THR A 193 4.34 -11.11 5.87
C THR A 193 4.00 -10.02 4.86
N MET A 194 3.88 -8.76 5.29
CA MET A 194 3.47 -7.65 4.42
C MET A 194 4.44 -7.38 3.26
N ILE A 195 5.76 -7.47 3.52
CA ILE A 195 6.78 -7.26 2.48
C ILE A 195 6.69 -8.36 1.43
N GLU A 196 6.64 -9.62 1.87
CA GLU A 196 6.56 -10.78 0.99
C GLU A 196 5.28 -10.73 0.14
N TRP A 197 4.14 -10.45 0.78
CA TRP A 197 2.87 -10.25 0.09
C TRP A 197 2.96 -9.14 -0.95
N GLY A 198 3.50 -7.96 -0.60
CA GLY A 198 3.67 -6.84 -1.52
C GLY A 198 4.57 -7.18 -2.73
N ASN A 199 5.65 -7.94 -2.50
CA ASN A 199 6.55 -8.38 -3.57
C ASN A 199 5.87 -9.35 -4.54
N TYR A 200 5.07 -10.30 -4.05
CA TYR A 200 4.30 -11.19 -4.92
C TYR A 200 3.27 -10.42 -5.77
N TRP A 201 2.58 -9.45 -5.16
CA TRP A 201 1.65 -8.58 -5.89
C TRP A 201 2.36 -7.78 -6.98
N ALA A 202 3.45 -7.09 -6.64
CA ALA A 202 4.23 -6.32 -7.61
C ALA A 202 4.69 -7.20 -8.80
N TRP A 203 5.08 -8.44 -8.52
CA TRP A 203 5.50 -9.39 -9.54
C TRP A 203 4.35 -9.86 -10.44
N CYS A 204 3.17 -10.17 -9.87
CA CYS A 204 1.98 -10.52 -10.64
C CYS A 204 1.52 -9.37 -11.53
N LEU A 205 1.53 -8.15 -10.99
CA LEU A 205 1.09 -6.95 -11.67
C LEU A 205 2.02 -6.56 -12.81
N TRP A 206 3.33 -6.74 -12.64
CA TRP A 206 4.29 -6.57 -13.72
C TRP A 206 4.11 -7.55 -14.89
N ARG A 207 3.63 -8.78 -14.60
CA ARG A 207 3.36 -9.81 -15.61
C ARG A 207 2.00 -9.67 -16.31
N SER A 208 1.02 -9.08 -15.62
CA SER A 208 -0.28 -8.80 -16.20
C SER A 208 -0.15 -7.59 -17.14
N GLU A 209 -0.05 -7.84 -18.45
CA GLU A 209 -0.10 -6.78 -19.47
C GLU A 209 -1.45 -6.04 -19.50
N ASP A 210 -2.45 -6.53 -18.77
CA ASP A 210 -3.79 -5.96 -18.72
C ASP A 210 -3.98 -5.02 -17.54
N ASN A 211 -4.44 -3.83 -17.91
CA ASN A 211 -4.73 -2.62 -17.16
C ASN A 211 -5.88 -2.81 -16.13
N LEU A 212 -5.77 -3.80 -15.24
CA LEU A 212 -6.66 -3.96 -14.10
C LEU A 212 -6.30 -2.90 -13.07
N LEU A 213 -7.07 -1.81 -13.03
CA LEU A 213 -7.07 -0.83 -11.93
C LEU A 213 -7.62 -1.49 -10.66
N GLU A 214 -6.86 -2.42 -10.10
CA GLU A 214 -7.01 -2.78 -8.70
C GLU A 214 -6.39 -1.63 -7.88
N LEU A 215 -7.04 -1.11 -6.85
CA LEU A 215 -6.37 -0.20 -5.92
C LEU A 215 -6.09 -0.99 -4.65
N PRO A 216 -4.95 -1.72 -4.55
CA PRO A 216 -4.57 -2.38 -3.32
C PRO A 216 -4.11 -1.33 -2.32
N LEU A 217 -5.06 -0.68 -1.67
CA LEU A 217 -4.81 0.20 -0.54
C LEU A 217 -4.72 -0.67 0.72
N LEU A 218 -3.51 -0.96 1.20
CA LEU A 218 -3.32 -1.70 2.45
C LEU A 218 -2.20 -1.14 3.29
N LEU A 219 -2.47 -0.08 4.03
CA LEU A 219 -1.68 0.27 5.20
C LEU A 219 -2.60 0.95 6.22
N PRO A 220 -3.18 0.22 7.19
CA PRO A 220 -3.69 0.88 8.39
C PRO A 220 -2.49 1.55 9.06
N CYS A 221 -2.57 2.86 9.26
CA CYS A 221 -1.61 3.55 10.11
C CYS A 221 -1.78 3.02 11.52
N GLY A 222 -0.88 2.14 11.96
CA GLY A 222 -0.91 1.60 13.31
C GLY A 222 -0.84 2.74 14.31
N SER A 223 -1.83 2.81 15.21
CA SER A 223 -1.65 3.51 16.47
C SER A 223 -0.54 2.77 17.23
N GLN A 224 0.61 3.42 17.40
CA GLN A 224 1.54 2.98 18.44
C GLN A 224 0.79 3.17 19.76
N GLY A 225 0.50 2.06 20.43
CA GLY A 225 0.11 2.05 21.84
C GLY A 225 1.32 2.29 22.73
#